data_AF-A0A6V7J8R7-F1
#
_entry.id   AF-A0A6V7J8R7-F1
#
_cell.length_a   1.000
_cell.length_b   1.000
_cell.length_c   1.000
_cell.angle_alpha   90.00
_cell.angle_beta   90.00
_cell.angle_gamma   90.00
#
_symmetry.space_group_name_H-M   'P 1'
#
loop_
_entity.id
_entity.type
_entity.pdbx_description
1 polymer ?
#
loop_
_entity_poly.entity_id
_entity_poly.type
_entity_poly.pdbx_seq_one_letter_code
_entity_poly.pdbx_strand_id
1 'polypeptide(L)'
;TFEESFKSKARATKNLDQLSRKMCPELRHFVVFSSVSCGRGNAGQTNYGMSNSIMERICEQRAAEGLPALAIQWGAVGDVGLVADMQDNDRELVIGGTLQQRITSCLQEMDGFLNQKSPIVASMVVAEKRAGGSGNLNLVDTVLHIMGLKDLKSVGIHTCLAELGMDSMMAVEIKQTLEREFEIFLTAQDIRGLNFAKLIEMSCKDSDVKKKVEGGEKDEILTGLKLLVALVGDNETLDQMYVKLPTKEKPGKQEVFLIPGMEGSYSVFKNLAAKIDAPATCLQFVNSDTNYQSVEEIARKLLP
;
A
#
# COMPACT_ATOMS: atom_id res chain seq x y z
N THR A 1 -14.99 10.33 6.76
CA THR A 1 -14.74 11.29 5.64
C THR A 1 -13.33 11.88 5.73
N PHE A 2 -12.90 12.73 4.78
CA PHE A 2 -11.63 13.48 4.92
C PHE A 2 -11.67 14.45 6.11
N GLU A 3 -12.79 15.12 6.31
CA GLU A 3 -12.96 16.12 7.37
C GLU A 3 -12.84 15.51 8.77
N GLU A 4 -13.43 14.34 9.00
CA GLU A 4 -13.37 13.65 10.31
C GLU A 4 -11.94 13.28 10.70
N SER A 5 -11.19 12.64 9.81
CA SER A 5 -9.79 12.28 10.05
C SER A 5 -8.92 13.53 10.23
N PHE A 6 -9.18 14.57 9.44
CA PHE A 6 -8.44 15.83 9.54
C PHE A 6 -8.67 16.53 10.89
N LYS A 7 -9.91 16.54 11.39
CA LYS A 7 -10.27 17.20 12.67
C LYS A 7 -9.51 16.59 13.85
N SER A 8 -9.54 15.26 13.99
CA SER A 8 -8.98 14.56 15.16
C SER A 8 -7.46 14.50 15.15
N LYS A 9 -6.82 14.54 13.98
CA LYS A 9 -5.36 14.44 13.84
C LYS A 9 -4.71 15.77 13.50
N ALA A 10 -4.92 16.26 12.28
CA ALA A 10 -4.23 17.45 11.78
C ALA A 10 -4.61 18.72 12.55
N ARG A 11 -5.92 19.00 12.68
CA ARG A 11 -6.40 20.21 13.37
C ARG A 11 -6.11 20.17 14.87
N ALA A 12 -6.34 19.03 15.52
CA ALA A 12 -6.03 18.85 16.94
C ALA A 12 -4.55 19.08 17.22
N THR A 13 -3.65 18.46 16.44
CA THR A 13 -2.20 18.61 16.61
C THR A 13 -1.75 20.04 16.38
N LYS A 14 -2.28 20.73 15.36
CA LYS A 14 -1.99 22.16 15.14
C LYS A 14 -2.40 23.03 16.33
N ASN A 15 -3.57 22.77 16.91
CA ASN A 15 -4.03 23.52 18.08
C ASN A 15 -3.17 23.22 19.32
N LEU A 16 -2.81 21.96 19.56
CA LEU A 16 -1.92 21.56 20.66
C LEU A 16 -0.53 22.19 20.50
N ASP A 17 -0.01 22.25 19.28
CA ASP A 17 1.26 22.93 18.97
C ASP A 17 1.18 24.41 19.34
N GLN A 18 0.17 25.13 18.85
CA GLN A 18 -0.01 26.56 19.11
C GLN A 18 -0.22 26.89 20.59
N LEU A 19 -1.00 26.07 21.31
CA LEU A 19 -1.29 26.28 22.73
C LEU A 19 -0.10 25.93 23.61
N SER A 20 0.57 24.80 23.36
CA SER A 20 1.72 24.37 24.14
C SER A 20 2.86 25.39 24.10
N ARG A 21 3.11 26.02 22.95
CA ARG A 21 4.10 27.10 22.80
C ARG A 21 3.86 28.29 23.72
N LYS A 22 2.60 28.58 24.05
CA LYS A 22 2.20 29.74 24.86
C LYS A 22 2.03 29.39 26.33
N MET A 23 1.45 28.22 26.60
CA MET A 23 0.97 27.85 27.93
C MET A 23 1.86 26.81 28.64
N CYS A 24 2.76 26.15 27.93
CA CYS A 24 3.57 25.05 28.47
C CYS A 24 5.07 25.25 28.13
N PRO A 25 5.73 26.29 28.68
CA PRO A 25 7.13 26.57 28.37
C PRO A 25 8.10 25.47 28.81
N GLU A 26 7.72 24.66 29.80
CA GLU A 26 8.51 23.53 30.31
C GLU A 26 8.02 22.16 29.78
N LEU A 27 7.27 22.15 28.66
CA LEU A 27 6.81 20.91 28.08
C LEU A 27 8.01 20.01 27.75
N ARG A 28 8.01 18.78 28.25
CA ARG A 28 9.10 17.82 28.01
C ARG A 28 8.85 16.90 26.82
N HIS A 29 7.59 16.57 26.56
CA HIS A 29 7.21 15.64 25.51
C HIS A 29 6.02 16.17 24.74
N PHE A 30 6.12 16.12 23.41
CA PHE A 30 5.01 16.35 22.49
C PHE A 30 4.99 15.15 21.55
N VAL A 31 4.09 14.21 21.79
CA VAL A 31 4.08 12.93 21.09
C VAL A 31 2.76 12.77 20.34
N VAL A 32 2.84 12.39 19.07
CA VAL A 32 1.68 12.06 18.23
C VAL A 32 1.83 10.65 17.67
N PHE A 33 0.73 9.90 17.66
CA PHE A 33 0.70 8.57 17.07
C PHE A 33 0.26 8.67 15.60
N SER A 34 1.25 8.51 14.73
CA SER A 34 1.09 8.32 13.29
C SER A 34 0.87 6.83 12.98
N SER A 35 0.90 6.46 11.71
CA SER A 35 0.73 5.09 11.24
C SER A 35 1.61 4.81 10.02
N VAL A 36 2.02 3.55 9.86
CA VAL A 36 2.69 3.09 8.64
C VAL A 36 1.86 3.32 7.37
N SER A 37 0.53 3.46 7.47
CA SER A 37 -0.32 3.85 6.34
C SER A 37 0.03 5.23 5.78
N CYS A 38 0.65 6.11 6.58
CA CYS A 38 1.23 7.37 6.13
C CYS A 38 2.54 7.16 5.37
N GLY A 39 3.51 6.47 6.00
CA GLY A 39 4.86 6.33 5.47
C GLY A 39 5.01 5.35 4.31
N ARG A 40 4.16 4.32 4.25
CA ARG A 40 4.19 3.26 3.22
C ARG A 40 2.96 3.21 2.32
N GLY A 41 1.90 3.94 2.69
CA GLY A 41 0.62 3.88 2.02
C GLY A 41 -0.21 2.65 2.42
N ASN A 42 -1.53 2.83 2.41
CA ASN A 42 -2.48 1.72 2.51
C ASN A 42 -3.70 2.01 1.62
N ALA A 43 -4.13 1.02 0.84
CA ALA A 43 -5.24 1.18 -0.09
C ALA A 43 -6.52 1.56 0.66
N GLY A 44 -7.28 2.52 0.12
CA GLY A 44 -8.53 3.01 0.74
C GLY A 44 -8.34 3.94 1.96
N GLN A 45 -7.10 4.25 2.37
CA GLN A 45 -6.81 5.07 3.56
C GLN A 45 -6.09 6.40 3.24
N THR A 46 -6.32 6.98 2.06
CA THR A 46 -5.65 8.23 1.65
C THR A 46 -5.94 9.42 2.56
N ASN A 47 -7.19 9.54 3.05
CA ASN A 47 -7.59 10.55 4.04
C ASN A 47 -6.86 10.40 5.38
N TYR A 48 -6.70 9.16 5.85
CA TYR A 48 -6.00 8.81 7.07
C TYR A 48 -4.50 9.05 6.93
N GLY A 49 -3.91 8.61 5.82
CA GLY A 49 -2.50 8.89 5.48
C GLY A 49 -2.20 10.38 5.44
N MET A 50 -3.02 11.18 4.74
CA MET A 50 -2.90 12.65 4.69
C MET A 50 -2.93 13.27 6.09
N SER A 51 -3.89 12.86 6.93
CA SER A 51 -4.06 13.45 8.26
C SER A 51 -2.88 13.15 9.19
N ASN A 52 -2.33 11.93 9.10
CA ASN A 52 -1.10 11.54 9.81
C ASN A 52 0.13 12.29 9.29
N SER A 53 0.27 12.42 7.97
CA SER A 53 1.39 13.16 7.35
C SER A 53 1.45 14.61 7.82
N ILE A 54 0.31 15.28 7.97
CA ILE A 54 0.28 16.65 8.49
C ILE A 54 0.79 16.71 9.94
N MET A 55 0.46 15.74 10.79
CA MET A 55 0.99 15.70 12.17
C MET A 55 2.51 15.52 12.18
N GLU A 56 3.05 14.68 11.28
CA GLU A 56 4.49 14.48 11.13
C GLU A 56 5.20 15.78 10.72
N ARG A 57 4.66 16.51 9.74
CA ARG A 57 5.24 17.81 9.32
C ARG A 57 5.22 18.84 10.47
N ILE A 58 4.18 18.85 11.30
CA ILE A 58 4.14 19.70 12.50
C ILE A 58 5.25 19.31 13.48
N CYS A 59 5.48 18.01 13.67
CA CYS A 59 6.54 17.53 14.57
C CYS A 59 7.94 17.88 14.05
N GLU A 60 8.20 17.75 12.75
CA GLU A 60 9.45 18.18 12.13
C GLU A 60 9.69 19.67 12.33
N GLN A 61 8.68 20.50 12.06
CA GLN A 61 8.79 21.95 12.25
C GLN A 61 9.07 22.31 13.72
N ARG A 62 8.38 21.69 14.67
CA ARG A 62 8.62 21.88 16.11
C ARG A 62 10.05 21.50 16.49
N ALA A 63 10.52 20.34 16.03
CA ALA A 63 11.87 19.86 16.32
C ALA A 63 12.95 20.77 15.72
N ALA A 64 12.75 21.28 14.50
CA ALA A 64 13.64 22.25 13.87
C ALA A 64 13.76 23.56 14.67
N GLU A 65 12.73 23.92 15.42
CA GLU A 65 12.69 25.07 16.32
C GLU A 65 13.18 24.75 17.75
N GLY A 66 13.71 23.54 17.97
CA GLY A 66 14.23 23.10 19.27
C GLY A 66 13.16 22.75 20.31
N LEU A 67 11.90 22.65 19.89
CA LEU A 67 10.81 22.22 20.76
C LEU A 67 10.68 20.69 20.76
N PRO A 68 10.23 20.09 21.88
CA PRO A 68 9.93 18.66 21.89
C PRO A 68 8.89 18.33 20.82
N ALA A 69 9.15 17.26 20.09
CA ALA A 69 8.26 16.67 19.10
C ALA A 69 8.69 15.25 18.73
N LEU A 70 7.72 14.34 18.68
CA LEU A 70 7.91 12.96 18.25
C LEU A 70 6.62 12.45 17.58
N ALA A 71 6.73 11.99 16.33
CA ALA A 71 5.68 11.26 15.66
C ALA A 71 6.11 9.80 15.48
N ILE A 72 5.27 8.87 15.95
CA ILE A 72 5.56 7.43 15.87
C ILE A 72 4.62 6.80 14.84
N GLN A 73 5.17 6.29 13.74
CA GLN A 73 4.46 5.53 12.72
C GLN A 73 4.29 4.09 13.18
N TRP A 74 3.17 3.80 13.83
CA TRP A 74 2.85 2.45 14.28
C TRP A 74 2.33 1.57 13.14
N GLY A 75 2.78 0.31 13.12
CA GLY A 75 2.16 -0.79 12.40
C GLY A 75 0.80 -1.18 12.98
N ALA A 76 0.29 -2.35 12.62
CA ALA A 76 -0.87 -2.91 13.31
C ALA A 76 -0.56 -3.10 14.80
N VAL A 77 -1.39 -2.57 15.70
CA VAL A 77 -1.25 -2.74 17.16
C VAL A 77 -2.23 -3.80 17.62
N GLY A 78 -1.74 -4.83 18.32
CA GLY A 78 -2.55 -5.91 18.89
C GLY A 78 -2.95 -5.64 20.34
N ASP A 79 -3.61 -6.63 20.95
CA ASP A 79 -4.10 -6.68 22.33
C ASP A 79 -5.22 -5.69 22.70
N VAL A 80 -5.19 -4.46 22.15
CA VAL A 80 -6.16 -3.39 22.43
C VAL A 80 -6.41 -2.50 21.21
N GLY A 81 -7.54 -1.79 21.22
CA GLY A 81 -7.88 -0.78 20.22
C GLY A 81 -8.44 -1.37 18.93
N LEU A 82 -8.55 -0.53 17.89
CA LEU A 82 -9.33 -0.80 16.68
C LEU A 82 -9.02 -2.15 16.01
N VAL A 83 -7.75 -2.54 15.98
CA VAL A 83 -7.31 -3.76 15.31
C VAL A 83 -7.60 -5.01 16.14
N ALA A 84 -7.55 -4.92 17.47
CA ALA A 84 -7.97 -5.99 18.37
C ALA A 84 -9.50 -6.16 18.36
N ASP A 85 -10.26 -5.06 18.30
CA ASP A 85 -11.72 -5.08 18.22
C ASP A 85 -12.24 -5.68 16.90
N MET A 86 -11.41 -5.75 15.86
CA MET A 86 -11.71 -6.38 14.57
C MET A 86 -11.40 -7.88 14.54
N GLN A 87 -10.88 -8.47 15.63
CA GLN A 87 -10.62 -9.91 15.71
C GLN A 87 -11.88 -10.69 16.08
N ASP A 88 -12.53 -11.29 15.08
CA ASP A 88 -13.65 -12.20 15.33
C ASP A 88 -13.23 -13.65 15.62
N ASN A 89 -11.99 -14.09 15.30
CA ASN A 89 -11.68 -15.53 15.26
C ASN A 89 -10.20 -15.92 15.51
N ASP A 90 -9.44 -15.22 16.37
CA ASP A 90 -8.04 -15.61 16.73
C ASP A 90 -7.06 -15.78 15.54
N ARG A 91 -7.44 -15.30 14.34
CA ARG A 91 -6.57 -15.34 13.15
C ARG A 91 -5.61 -14.16 13.18
N GLU A 92 -4.35 -14.46 12.91
CA GLU A 92 -3.29 -13.45 12.73
C GLU A 92 -3.65 -12.55 11.54
N LEU A 93 -4.02 -11.30 11.82
CA LEU A 93 -4.42 -10.34 10.80
C LEU A 93 -3.18 -9.62 10.26
N VAL A 94 -2.92 -9.80 8.97
CA VAL A 94 -1.91 -9.01 8.23
C VAL A 94 -2.60 -7.74 7.70
N ILE A 95 -2.19 -6.58 8.20
CA ILE A 95 -2.72 -5.28 7.76
C ILE A 95 -1.58 -4.49 7.11
N GLY A 96 -1.72 -4.20 5.81
CA GLY A 96 -0.71 -3.44 5.06
C GLY A 96 0.69 -4.06 5.08
N GLY A 97 0.77 -5.40 5.10
CA GLY A 97 2.04 -6.14 5.18
C GLY A 97 2.69 -6.18 6.57
N THR A 98 1.97 -5.75 7.62
CA THR A 98 2.43 -5.81 9.01
C THR A 98 1.62 -6.80 9.82
N LEU A 99 2.28 -7.49 10.76
CA LEU A 99 1.65 -8.26 11.81
C LEU A 99 1.29 -7.36 12.99
N GLN A 100 0.36 -7.82 13.81
CA GLN A 100 -0.02 -7.14 15.03
C GLN A 100 1.15 -7.12 16.02
N GLN A 101 1.63 -5.93 16.33
CA GLN A 101 2.62 -5.70 17.38
C GLN A 101 1.92 -5.73 18.74
N ARG A 102 2.35 -6.62 19.64
CA ARG A 102 1.84 -6.69 21.02
C ARG A 102 2.08 -5.39 21.77
N ILE A 103 1.18 -5.03 22.68
CA ILE A 103 1.26 -3.78 23.44
C ILE A 103 2.52 -3.70 24.29
N THR A 104 2.99 -4.84 24.81
CA THR A 104 4.26 -4.92 25.55
C THR A 104 5.45 -4.52 24.69
N SER A 105 5.46 -4.94 23.41
CA SER A 105 6.48 -4.52 22.44
C SER A 105 6.34 -3.04 22.09
N CYS A 106 5.12 -2.53 21.87
CA CYS A 106 4.90 -1.11 21.61
C CYS A 106 5.43 -0.22 22.76
N LEU A 107 5.16 -0.60 24.02
CA LEU A 107 5.62 0.16 25.19
C LEU A 107 7.15 0.12 25.34
N GLN A 108 7.80 -1.01 25.02
CA GLN A 108 9.25 -1.13 25.00
C GLN A 108 9.88 -0.22 23.93
N GLU A 109 9.37 -0.25 22.70
CA GLU A 109 9.86 0.61 21.63
C GLU A 109 9.63 2.09 21.92
N MET A 110 8.49 2.42 22.56
CA MET A 110 8.18 3.79 22.95
C MET A 110 9.20 4.36 23.95
N ASP A 111 9.69 3.55 24.89
CA ASP A 111 10.75 3.98 25.82
C ASP A 111 12.05 4.32 25.07
N GLY A 112 12.44 3.50 24.09
CA GLY A 112 13.55 3.81 23.20
C GLY A 112 13.31 5.09 22.39
N PHE A 113 12.11 5.25 21.84
CA PHE A 113 11.77 6.38 21.00
C PHE A 113 11.67 7.72 21.73
N LEU A 114 11.33 7.72 23.02
CA LEU A 114 11.29 8.95 23.81
C LEU A 114 12.70 9.52 24.11
N ASN A 115 13.74 8.69 23.98
CA ASN A 115 15.12 9.06 24.28
C ASN A 115 15.96 9.44 23.04
N GLN A 116 15.37 9.36 21.84
CA GLN A 116 16.06 9.67 20.59
C GLN A 116 15.87 11.13 20.14
N LYS A 117 16.66 11.53 19.14
CA LYS A 117 16.60 12.89 18.57
C LYS A 117 15.78 13.02 17.28
N SER A 118 15.45 11.89 16.63
CA SER A 118 14.66 11.92 15.39
C SER A 118 13.21 12.32 15.69
N PRO A 119 12.65 13.33 15.01
CA PRO A 119 11.26 13.74 15.22
C PRO A 119 10.26 12.73 14.68
N ILE A 120 10.65 11.88 13.72
CA ILE A 120 9.81 10.85 13.11
C ILE A 120 10.49 9.50 13.24
N VAL A 121 9.73 8.51 13.69
CA VAL A 121 10.15 7.11 13.78
C VAL A 121 9.04 6.15 13.43
N ALA A 122 9.39 4.89 13.21
CA ALA A 122 8.44 3.84 12.90
C ALA A 122 8.73 2.58 13.72
N SER A 123 7.66 1.91 14.14
CA SER A 123 7.72 0.57 14.73
C SER A 123 6.61 -0.28 14.13
N MET A 124 6.99 -1.45 13.63
CA MET A 124 6.07 -2.42 13.07
C MET A 124 6.69 -3.81 13.13
N VAL A 125 5.84 -4.83 13.22
CA VAL A 125 6.26 -6.21 13.00
C VAL A 125 6.00 -6.53 11.54
N VAL A 126 7.07 -6.81 10.79
CA VAL A 126 6.96 -7.13 9.36
C VAL A 126 6.41 -8.54 9.23
N ALA A 127 5.31 -8.70 8.49
CA ALA A 127 4.86 -10.04 8.13
C ALA A 127 5.92 -10.69 7.23
N GLU A 128 6.30 -11.92 7.51
CA GLU A 128 7.22 -12.65 6.63
C GLU A 128 6.69 -12.60 5.20
N LYS A 129 7.48 -12.01 4.31
CA LYS A 129 7.23 -12.10 2.88
C LYS A 129 7.43 -13.58 2.53
N ARG A 130 6.35 -14.36 2.50
CA ARG A 130 6.37 -15.71 1.92
C ARG A 130 6.93 -15.55 0.51
N ALA A 131 8.17 -15.99 0.31
CA ALA A 131 8.84 -15.95 -0.98
C ALA A 131 8.00 -16.79 -1.95
N GLY A 132 7.17 -16.13 -2.75
CA GLY A 132 6.14 -16.74 -3.59
C GLY A 132 4.88 -15.88 -3.77
N GLY A 133 4.61 -14.93 -2.87
CA GLY A 133 3.36 -14.15 -2.88
C GLY A 133 3.26 -13.00 -3.89
N SER A 134 3.96 -13.06 -5.02
CA SER A 134 3.81 -12.09 -6.12
C SER A 134 3.63 -12.74 -7.50
N GLY A 135 3.32 -14.03 -7.55
CA GLY A 135 2.65 -14.65 -8.69
C GLY A 135 1.16 -14.75 -8.39
N ASN A 136 0.31 -14.77 -9.43
CA ASN A 136 -1.12 -15.09 -9.32
C ASN A 136 -1.41 -16.05 -8.17
N LEU A 137 -2.45 -15.79 -7.36
CA LEU A 137 -3.02 -16.82 -6.48
C LEU A 137 -3.11 -18.11 -7.31
N ASN A 138 -2.32 -19.11 -6.95
CA ASN A 138 -2.33 -20.36 -7.69
C ASN A 138 -3.44 -21.20 -7.07
N LEU A 139 -4.44 -21.54 -7.89
CA LEU A 139 -5.60 -22.35 -7.52
C LEU A 139 -5.20 -23.60 -6.73
N VAL A 140 -4.08 -24.23 -7.11
CA VAL A 140 -3.52 -25.42 -6.46
C VAL A 140 -3.00 -25.10 -5.05
N ASP A 141 -2.27 -23.99 -4.90
CA ASP A 141 -1.66 -23.60 -3.63
C ASP A 141 -2.72 -23.16 -2.61
N THR A 142 -3.79 -22.50 -3.08
CA THR A 142 -4.93 -22.12 -2.24
C THR A 142 -5.64 -23.35 -1.68
N VAL A 143 -5.89 -24.37 -2.50
CA VAL A 143 -6.53 -25.61 -2.04
C VAL A 143 -5.61 -26.43 -1.14
N LEU A 144 -4.30 -26.49 -1.43
CA LEU A 144 -3.31 -27.10 -0.53
C LEU A 144 -3.32 -26.44 0.85
N HIS A 145 -3.43 -25.11 0.90
CA HIS A 145 -3.48 -24.36 2.16
C HIS A 145 -4.73 -24.64 2.98
N ILE A 146 -5.91 -24.68 2.35
CA ILE A 146 -7.18 -25.01 3.03
C ILE A 146 -7.13 -26.43 3.61
N MET A 147 -6.46 -27.35 2.91
CA MET A 147 -6.29 -28.73 3.38
C MET A 147 -5.15 -28.91 4.38
N GLY A 148 -4.37 -27.87 4.70
CA GLY A 148 -3.22 -27.95 5.60
C GLY A 148 -2.04 -28.77 5.05
N LEU A 149 -1.97 -28.96 3.73
CA LEU A 149 -0.94 -29.74 3.05
C LEU A 149 0.22 -28.83 2.65
N LYS A 150 1.46 -29.29 2.88
CA LYS A 150 2.66 -28.47 2.68
C LYS A 150 3.11 -28.39 1.23
N ASP A 151 3.01 -29.49 0.47
CA ASP A 151 3.50 -29.57 -0.91
C ASP A 151 2.75 -30.61 -1.74
N LEU A 152 2.51 -30.29 -3.01
CA LEU A 152 1.90 -31.20 -4.00
C LEU A 152 2.71 -32.49 -4.21
N LYS A 153 4.03 -32.45 -3.98
CA LYS A 153 4.94 -33.61 -4.12
C LYS A 153 4.66 -34.73 -3.12
N SER A 154 4.01 -34.41 -2.02
CA SER A 154 3.69 -35.36 -0.95
C SER A 154 2.34 -36.07 -1.14
N VAL A 155 1.61 -35.74 -2.21
CA VAL A 155 0.20 -36.10 -2.39
C VAL A 155 -0.04 -36.71 -3.77
N GLY A 156 -0.92 -37.72 -3.85
CA GLY A 156 -1.36 -38.28 -5.11
C GLY A 156 -2.20 -37.28 -5.91
N ILE A 157 -1.68 -36.78 -7.03
CA ILE A 157 -2.31 -35.72 -7.84
C ILE A 157 -3.69 -36.15 -8.40
N HIS A 158 -3.89 -37.45 -8.60
CA HIS A 158 -5.14 -38.03 -9.10
C HIS A 158 -6.10 -38.47 -7.99
N THR A 159 -5.63 -38.56 -6.75
CA THR A 159 -6.44 -38.93 -5.58
C THR A 159 -7.46 -37.84 -5.31
N CYS A 160 -8.69 -38.23 -4.97
CA CYS A 160 -9.73 -37.25 -4.73
C CYS A 160 -9.47 -36.48 -3.42
N LEU A 161 -9.81 -35.20 -3.36
CA LEU A 161 -9.65 -34.39 -2.13
C LEU A 161 -10.39 -35.03 -0.94
N ALA A 162 -11.54 -35.69 -1.19
CA ALA A 162 -12.29 -36.42 -0.17
C ALA A 162 -11.49 -37.60 0.42
N GLU A 163 -10.69 -38.28 -0.39
CA GLU A 163 -9.82 -39.38 0.04
C GLU A 163 -8.54 -38.87 0.72
N LEU A 164 -8.18 -37.61 0.48
CA LEU A 164 -7.06 -36.90 1.10
C LEU A 164 -7.42 -36.23 2.43
N GLY A 165 -8.63 -36.47 2.95
CA GLY A 165 -9.06 -35.95 4.25
C GLY A 165 -9.84 -34.64 4.20
N MET A 166 -10.36 -34.23 3.04
CA MET A 166 -11.29 -33.11 2.94
C MET A 166 -12.57 -33.43 3.71
N ASP A 167 -12.83 -32.67 4.79
CA ASP A 167 -14.06 -32.76 5.57
C ASP A 167 -15.19 -31.88 5.00
N SER A 168 -16.35 -31.88 5.66
CA SER A 168 -17.51 -31.09 5.23
C SER A 168 -17.31 -29.58 5.33
N MET A 169 -16.42 -29.10 6.21
CA MET A 169 -16.14 -27.68 6.41
C MET A 169 -15.12 -27.17 5.39
N MET A 170 -14.05 -27.93 5.16
CA MET A 170 -13.06 -27.69 4.11
C MET A 170 -13.70 -27.68 2.72
N ALA A 171 -14.66 -28.57 2.46
CA ALA A 171 -15.38 -28.57 1.18
C ALA A 171 -16.14 -27.26 0.93
N VAL A 172 -16.71 -26.65 1.98
CA VAL A 172 -17.38 -25.34 1.89
C VAL A 172 -16.37 -24.21 1.71
N GLU A 173 -15.26 -24.24 2.44
CA GLU A 173 -14.20 -23.23 2.34
C GLU A 173 -13.52 -23.26 0.96
N ILE A 174 -13.24 -24.45 0.41
CA ILE A 174 -12.74 -24.63 -0.97
C ILE A 174 -13.74 -24.04 -1.96
N LYS A 175 -15.03 -24.39 -1.84
CA LYS A 175 -16.06 -23.89 -2.75
C LYS A 175 -16.15 -22.36 -2.72
N GLN A 176 -16.26 -21.76 -1.54
CA GLN A 176 -16.38 -20.31 -1.39
C GLN A 176 -15.12 -19.57 -1.88
N THR A 177 -13.94 -20.13 -1.63
CA THR A 177 -12.67 -19.54 -2.07
C THR A 177 -12.50 -19.61 -3.58
N LEU A 178 -12.89 -20.73 -4.20
CA LEU A 178 -12.90 -20.88 -5.66
C LEU A 178 -13.88 -19.91 -6.34
N GLU A 179 -15.07 -19.72 -5.76
CA GLU A 179 -16.06 -18.76 -6.27
C GLU A 179 -15.60 -17.31 -6.11
N ARG A 180 -14.99 -16.95 -4.97
CA ARG A 180 -14.63 -15.57 -4.64
C ARG A 180 -13.33 -15.11 -5.29
N GLU A 181 -12.29 -15.95 -5.28
CA GLU A 181 -10.95 -15.57 -5.71
C GLU A 181 -10.66 -15.92 -7.17
N PHE A 182 -11.39 -16.89 -7.74
CA PHE A 182 -11.14 -17.44 -9.08
C PHE A 182 -12.36 -17.45 -10.00
N GLU A 183 -13.53 -16.96 -9.56
CA GLU A 183 -14.79 -16.99 -10.32
C GLU A 183 -15.19 -18.39 -10.82
N ILE A 184 -14.75 -19.47 -10.14
CA ILE A 184 -15.03 -20.86 -10.49
C ILE A 184 -16.23 -21.36 -9.67
N PHE A 185 -17.33 -21.63 -10.37
CA PHE A 185 -18.56 -22.16 -9.77
C PHE A 185 -18.61 -23.68 -9.91
N LEU A 186 -18.57 -24.38 -8.77
CA LEU A 186 -18.64 -25.85 -8.68
C LEU A 186 -19.82 -26.28 -7.83
N THR A 187 -20.45 -27.40 -8.19
CA THR A 187 -21.49 -28.00 -7.34
C THR A 187 -20.86 -28.74 -6.16
N ALA A 188 -21.66 -29.00 -5.11
CA ALA A 188 -21.21 -29.80 -3.97
C ALA A 188 -20.82 -31.26 -4.35
N GLN A 189 -21.29 -31.75 -5.50
CA GLN A 189 -20.86 -33.04 -6.04
C GLN A 189 -19.52 -32.92 -6.78
N ASP A 190 -19.27 -31.82 -7.48
CA ASP A 190 -18.01 -31.57 -8.17
C ASP A 190 -16.85 -31.39 -7.20
N ILE A 191 -17.08 -30.67 -6.09
CA ILE A 191 -16.10 -30.51 -5.00
C ILE A 191 -15.68 -31.87 -4.43
N ARG A 192 -16.65 -32.77 -4.22
CA ARG A 192 -16.40 -34.13 -3.73
C ARG A 192 -15.66 -35.03 -4.71
N GLY A 193 -15.62 -34.70 -6.00
CA GLY A 193 -14.88 -35.43 -7.04
C GLY A 193 -13.66 -34.68 -7.54
N LEU A 194 -13.26 -33.62 -6.85
CA LEU A 194 -12.14 -32.76 -7.22
C LEU A 194 -10.82 -33.46 -6.88
N ASN A 195 -9.78 -33.22 -7.69
CA ASN A 195 -8.42 -33.66 -7.42
C ASN A 195 -7.44 -32.60 -7.94
N PHE A 196 -6.18 -32.71 -7.57
CA PHE A 196 -5.17 -31.73 -7.97
C PHE A 196 -4.93 -31.73 -9.49
N ALA A 197 -5.11 -32.85 -10.18
CA ALA A 197 -5.06 -32.89 -11.65
C ALA A 197 -6.11 -31.97 -12.30
N LYS A 198 -7.36 -32.02 -11.83
CA LYS A 198 -8.46 -31.15 -12.31
C LYS A 198 -8.22 -29.68 -11.96
N LEU A 199 -7.69 -29.41 -10.77
CA LEU A 199 -7.31 -28.05 -10.34
C LEU A 199 -6.23 -27.47 -11.26
N ILE A 200 -5.19 -28.25 -11.58
CA ILE A 200 -4.16 -27.85 -12.54
C ILE A 200 -4.77 -27.60 -13.93
N GLU A 201 -5.65 -28.49 -14.40
CA GLU A 201 -6.32 -28.32 -15.69
C GLU A 201 -7.19 -27.04 -15.75
N MET A 202 -7.89 -26.73 -14.66
CA MET A 202 -8.67 -25.50 -14.51
C MET A 202 -7.78 -24.26 -14.52
N SER A 203 -6.60 -24.33 -13.89
CA SER A 203 -5.58 -23.27 -13.92
C SER A 203 -4.95 -23.09 -15.32
N CYS A 204 -4.80 -24.19 -16.08
CA CYS A 204 -4.28 -24.17 -17.45
C CYS A 204 -5.27 -23.58 -18.48
N LYS A 205 -6.58 -23.81 -18.30
CA LYS A 205 -7.61 -23.25 -19.20
C LYS A 205 -7.69 -21.72 -19.13
N ASP A 206 -7.35 -21.15 -17.99
CA ASP A 206 -7.25 -19.69 -17.78
C ASP A 206 -5.97 -19.09 -18.39
N SER A 207 -4.96 -19.94 -18.64
CA SER A 207 -3.69 -19.54 -19.27
C SER A 207 -3.70 -19.66 -20.80
N ASP A 208 -4.65 -20.35 -21.44
CA ASP A 208 -4.78 -20.35 -22.91
C ASP A 208 -5.32 -19.03 -23.50
N VAL A 209 -5.90 -18.15 -22.67
CA VAL A 209 -6.18 -16.74 -23.03
C VAL A 209 -4.95 -15.85 -22.79
N LYS A 210 -4.00 -16.27 -21.93
CA LYS A 210 -2.77 -15.52 -21.57
C LYS A 210 -1.49 -16.00 -22.26
N LYS A 211 -1.54 -17.08 -23.06
CA LYS A 211 -0.42 -17.67 -23.82
C LYS A 211 0.11 -16.84 -25.00
N LYS A 212 -0.03 -15.52 -24.98
CA LYS A 212 0.69 -14.64 -25.92
C LYS A 212 1.89 -13.91 -25.32
N VAL A 213 2.14 -14.02 -24.02
CA VAL A 213 3.34 -13.38 -23.43
C VAL A 213 3.86 -14.23 -22.28
N GLU A 214 4.58 -15.31 -22.58
CA GLU A 214 5.56 -15.85 -21.64
C GLU A 214 6.87 -16.07 -22.39
N GLY A 215 7.83 -15.20 -22.07
CA GLY A 215 9.16 -15.16 -22.65
C GLY A 215 10.14 -14.52 -21.68
N GLY A 216 10.33 -15.15 -20.52
CA GLY A 216 11.59 -15.12 -19.77
C GLY A 216 11.87 -13.90 -18.89
N GLU A 217 12.27 -14.20 -17.65
CA GLU A 217 12.71 -13.37 -16.50
C GLU A 217 13.71 -12.22 -16.77
N LYS A 218 14.06 -11.91 -18.03
CA LYS A 218 14.73 -10.66 -18.39
C LYS A 218 13.76 -9.49 -18.59
N ASP A 219 12.47 -9.76 -18.83
CA ASP A 219 11.52 -8.71 -19.24
C ASP A 219 10.98 -7.89 -18.07
N GLU A 220 11.03 -8.34 -16.81
CA GLU A 220 10.60 -7.50 -15.65
C GLU A 220 11.59 -6.36 -15.37
N ILE A 221 12.90 -6.65 -15.41
CA ILE A 221 13.95 -5.61 -15.33
C ILE A 221 13.82 -4.68 -16.53
N LEU A 222 13.53 -5.22 -17.71
CA LEU A 222 13.29 -4.44 -18.92
C LEU A 222 11.97 -3.67 -18.84
N THR A 223 10.97 -4.10 -18.08
CA THR A 223 9.67 -3.39 -17.91
C THR A 223 9.82 -2.24 -16.91
N GLY A 224 10.55 -2.43 -15.82
CA GLY A 224 10.96 -1.36 -14.92
C GLY A 224 11.85 -0.33 -15.61
N LEU A 225 12.82 -0.79 -16.41
CA LEU A 225 13.64 0.08 -17.27
C LEU A 225 12.83 0.71 -18.40
N LYS A 226 11.85 0.02 -19.01
CA LYS A 226 10.96 0.58 -20.04
C LYS A 226 10.02 1.62 -19.44
N LEU A 227 9.57 1.46 -18.20
CA LEU A 227 8.84 2.50 -17.45
C LEU A 227 9.74 3.70 -17.18
N LEU A 228 10.98 3.48 -16.74
CA LEU A 228 12.00 4.53 -16.59
C LEU A 228 12.34 5.22 -17.92
N VAL A 229 12.45 4.47 -19.01
CA VAL A 229 12.76 4.98 -20.36
C VAL A 229 11.55 5.67 -20.98
N ALA A 230 10.32 5.20 -20.72
CA ALA A 230 9.08 5.88 -21.10
C ALA A 230 8.86 7.17 -20.29
N LEU A 231 9.36 7.23 -19.04
CA LEU A 231 9.41 8.43 -18.20
C LEU A 231 10.44 9.46 -18.71
N VAL A 232 11.49 9.03 -19.41
CA VAL A 232 12.53 9.87 -20.02
C VAL A 232 12.23 10.20 -21.50
N GLY A 233 11.22 9.56 -22.10
CA GLY A 233 11.05 9.50 -23.55
C GLY A 233 10.29 10.65 -24.21
N ASP A 234 9.49 11.44 -23.48
CA ASP A 234 8.72 12.54 -24.08
C ASP A 234 9.39 13.89 -23.77
N ASN A 235 10.47 14.15 -24.52
CA ASN A 235 11.25 15.39 -24.46
C ASN A 235 10.59 16.57 -25.18
N GLU A 236 9.38 16.43 -25.75
CA GLU A 236 8.80 17.46 -26.62
C GLU A 236 8.15 18.65 -25.86
N THR A 237 7.98 18.56 -24.53
CA THR A 237 7.26 19.59 -23.74
C THR A 237 7.94 19.98 -22.42
N LEU A 238 9.18 19.56 -22.18
CA LEU A 238 9.93 19.82 -20.93
C LEU A 238 10.14 21.31 -20.61
N ASP A 239 10.02 22.20 -21.60
CA ASP A 239 10.22 23.65 -21.43
C ASP A 239 8.97 24.39 -20.94
N GLN A 240 7.81 23.72 -20.83
CA GLN A 240 6.56 24.35 -20.41
C GLN A 240 6.23 24.03 -18.95
N MET A 241 6.25 25.05 -18.09
CA MET A 241 5.87 24.92 -16.66
C MET A 241 4.42 24.51 -16.44
N TYR A 242 3.54 24.73 -17.42
CA TYR A 242 2.14 24.33 -17.38
C TYR A 242 1.80 23.56 -18.65
N VAL A 243 1.29 22.35 -18.50
CA VAL A 243 0.88 21.49 -19.62
C VAL A 243 -0.61 21.20 -19.51
N LYS A 244 -1.38 21.64 -20.50
CA LYS A 244 -2.80 21.27 -20.60
C LYS A 244 -2.90 19.81 -20.99
N LEU A 245 -3.59 19.01 -20.18
CA LEU A 245 -3.75 17.58 -20.45
C LEU A 245 -4.89 17.32 -21.43
N PRO A 246 -4.78 16.29 -22.28
CA PRO A 246 -5.87 15.88 -23.16
C PRO A 246 -6.99 15.21 -22.34
N THR A 247 -7.98 15.99 -21.92
CA THR A 247 -9.16 15.52 -21.19
C THR A 247 -10.44 15.56 -22.03
N LYS A 248 -11.57 15.11 -21.49
CA LYS A 248 -12.87 15.10 -22.21
C LYS A 248 -13.55 16.47 -22.27
N GLU A 249 -13.04 17.47 -21.55
CA GLU A 249 -13.46 18.89 -21.56
C GLU A 249 -14.99 19.11 -21.63
N LYS A 250 -15.77 18.49 -20.74
CA LYS A 250 -17.23 18.71 -20.71
C LYS A 250 -17.54 20.14 -20.25
N PRO A 251 -18.45 20.85 -20.93
CA PRO A 251 -18.80 22.23 -20.58
C PRO A 251 -19.43 22.34 -19.18
N GLY A 252 -19.07 23.39 -18.44
CA GLY A 252 -19.62 23.68 -17.10
C GLY A 252 -18.88 23.05 -15.91
N LYS A 253 -17.69 22.44 -16.12
CA LYS A 253 -16.84 21.89 -15.06
C LYS A 253 -15.70 22.84 -14.71
N GLN A 254 -15.36 22.92 -13.42
CA GLN A 254 -14.24 23.71 -12.92
C GLN A 254 -12.90 23.11 -13.38
N GLU A 255 -11.91 23.97 -13.57
CA GLU A 255 -10.55 23.57 -13.97
C GLU A 255 -9.87 22.73 -12.86
N VAL A 256 -9.23 21.63 -13.27
CA VAL A 256 -8.51 20.71 -12.39
C VAL A 256 -7.02 20.95 -12.52
N PHE A 257 -6.36 21.30 -11.42
CA PHE A 257 -4.90 21.42 -11.38
C PHE A 257 -4.28 20.13 -10.86
N LEU A 258 -3.28 19.61 -11.58
CA LEU A 258 -2.53 18.41 -11.22
C LEU A 258 -1.09 18.79 -10.91
N ILE A 259 -0.58 18.26 -9.80
CA ILE A 259 0.79 18.47 -9.34
C ILE A 259 1.48 17.10 -9.36
N PRO A 260 2.53 16.91 -10.16
CA PRO A 260 3.30 15.67 -10.20
C PRO A 260 4.07 15.48 -8.89
N GLY A 261 4.48 14.25 -8.63
CA GLY A 261 5.40 13.93 -7.55
C GLY A 261 6.84 14.35 -7.89
N MET A 262 7.81 13.63 -7.33
CA MET A 262 9.24 13.95 -7.52
C MET A 262 9.70 13.83 -8.98
N GLU A 263 8.96 13.10 -9.81
CA GLU A 263 9.25 12.96 -11.23
C GLU A 263 9.04 14.25 -12.03
N GLY A 264 8.24 15.18 -11.50
CA GLY A 264 8.05 16.51 -12.09
C GLY A 264 7.49 16.55 -13.50
N SER A 265 6.96 15.45 -14.04
CA SER A 265 6.48 15.32 -15.42
C SER A 265 4.99 15.01 -15.50
N TYR A 266 4.29 15.65 -16.44
CA TYR A 266 2.87 15.41 -16.68
C TYR A 266 2.57 14.01 -17.26
N SER A 267 3.58 13.29 -17.74
CA SER A 267 3.42 11.98 -18.40
C SER A 267 2.75 10.94 -17.49
N VAL A 268 2.94 11.02 -16.17
CA VAL A 268 2.26 10.15 -15.18
C VAL A 268 0.75 10.28 -15.26
N PHE A 269 0.25 11.47 -15.63
CA PHE A 269 -1.17 11.74 -15.70
C PHE A 269 -1.80 11.42 -17.05
N LYS A 270 -1.08 10.95 -18.08
CA LYS A 270 -1.67 10.65 -19.41
C LYS A 270 -2.84 9.67 -19.33
N ASN A 271 -2.66 8.57 -18.59
CA ASN A 271 -3.72 7.56 -18.40
C ASN A 271 -4.89 8.08 -17.56
N LEU A 272 -4.62 9.03 -16.66
CA LEU A 272 -5.62 9.66 -15.82
C LEU A 272 -6.40 10.73 -16.60
N ALA A 273 -5.71 11.53 -17.41
CA ALA A 273 -6.24 12.62 -18.22
C ALA A 273 -7.41 12.17 -19.11
N ALA A 274 -7.27 11.01 -19.77
CA ALA A 274 -8.32 10.42 -20.60
C ALA A 274 -9.62 10.10 -19.83
N LYS A 275 -9.56 10.02 -18.50
CA LYS A 275 -10.70 9.74 -17.63
C LYS A 275 -11.26 11.00 -16.96
N ILE A 276 -10.59 12.14 -17.07
CA ILE A 276 -11.04 13.41 -16.47
C ILE A 276 -12.09 14.05 -17.39
N ASP A 277 -13.25 14.38 -16.81
CA ASP A 277 -14.37 15.02 -17.51
C ASP A 277 -14.25 16.56 -17.56
N ALA A 278 -13.37 17.14 -16.75
CA ALA A 278 -13.10 18.57 -16.65
C ALA A 278 -11.83 18.98 -17.43
N PRO A 279 -11.67 20.26 -17.83
CA PRO A 279 -10.37 20.75 -18.30
C PRO A 279 -9.33 20.57 -17.19
N ALA A 280 -8.17 19.99 -17.52
CA ALA A 280 -7.10 19.75 -16.55
C ALA A 280 -5.76 20.32 -17.02
N THR A 281 -5.06 20.97 -16.09
CA THR A 281 -3.75 21.59 -16.30
C THR A 281 -2.76 20.99 -15.30
N CYS A 282 -1.65 20.44 -15.79
CA CYS A 282 -0.58 19.91 -14.97
C CYS A 282 0.53 20.95 -14.80
N LEU A 283 1.00 21.13 -13.56
CA LEU A 283 2.24 21.87 -13.29
C LEU A 283 3.42 20.95 -13.59
N GLN A 284 4.40 21.38 -14.38
CA GLN A 284 5.61 20.61 -14.66
C GLN A 284 6.80 21.26 -13.95
N PHE A 285 7.59 20.46 -13.23
CA PHE A 285 8.84 20.94 -12.65
C PHE A 285 9.91 20.85 -13.75
N VAL A 286 10.17 21.97 -14.40
CA VAL A 286 11.18 22.09 -15.47
C VAL A 286 12.54 21.68 -14.90
N ASN A 287 13.00 20.48 -15.23
CA ASN A 287 14.32 19.98 -14.85
C ASN A 287 15.26 20.12 -16.07
N SER A 288 15.53 21.37 -16.46
CA SER A 288 16.41 21.69 -17.59
C SER A 288 17.90 21.38 -17.32
N ASP A 289 18.26 21.08 -16.07
CA ASP A 289 19.60 20.65 -15.69
C ASP A 289 19.61 19.14 -15.44
N THR A 290 20.09 18.35 -16.39
CA THR A 290 20.21 16.88 -16.29
C THR A 290 21.40 16.42 -15.44
N ASN A 291 22.00 17.32 -14.64
CA ASN A 291 23.27 17.09 -13.96
C ASN A 291 23.15 16.74 -12.46
N TYR A 292 22.00 16.21 -12.03
CA TYR A 292 21.84 15.74 -10.65
C TYR A 292 22.24 14.27 -10.53
N GLN A 293 23.10 13.97 -9.57
CA GLN A 293 23.56 12.62 -9.30
C GLN A 293 22.84 11.97 -8.12
N SER A 294 21.96 12.70 -7.43
CA SER A 294 21.18 12.17 -6.30
C SER A 294 19.79 12.79 -6.18
N VAL A 295 18.88 12.03 -5.56
CA VAL A 295 17.51 12.48 -5.21
C VAL A 295 17.55 13.68 -4.26
N GLU A 296 18.56 13.75 -3.39
CA GLU A 296 18.75 14.85 -2.44
C GLU A 296 19.12 16.18 -3.11
N GLU A 297 19.90 16.14 -4.20
CA GLU A 297 20.22 17.34 -4.99
C GLU A 297 19.00 17.90 -5.71
N ILE A 298 18.16 17.02 -6.26
CA ILE A 298 16.90 17.40 -6.89
C ILE A 298 15.96 18.03 -5.86
N ALA A 299 15.82 17.40 -4.69
CA ALA A 299 14.97 17.91 -3.60
C ALA A 299 15.42 19.28 -3.08
N ARG A 300 16.74 19.52 -2.94
CA ARG A 300 17.30 20.82 -2.52
C ARG A 300 17.04 21.96 -3.51
N LYS A 301 16.86 21.67 -4.80
CA LYS A 301 16.55 22.71 -5.80
C LYS A 301 15.05 23.00 -5.88
N LEU A 302 14.21 22.00 -5.66
CA LEU A 302 12.75 22.13 -5.72
C LEU A 302 12.13 22.74 -4.47
N LEU A 303 12.81 22.62 -3.33
CA LEU A 303 12.37 23.20 -2.05
C LEU A 303 13.08 24.55 -1.83
N PRO A 304 12.36 25.64 -1.46
CA PRO A 304 12.94 26.95 -1.18
C PRO A 304 13.85 26.97 0.06
#